data_AF-A0A1R1XSI2-F1
#
_entry.id   AF-A0A1R1XSI2-F1
#
_cell.length_a   1.000
_cell.length_b   1.000
_cell.length_c   1.000
_cell.angle_alpha   90.00
_cell.angle_beta   90.00
_cell.angle_gamma   90.00
#
_symmetry.space_group_name_H-M   'P 1'
#
loop_
_entity.id
_entity.type
_entity.pdbx_description
1 polymer ?
#
loop_
_entity_poly.entity_id
_entity_poly.type
_entity_poly.pdbx_seq_one_letter_code
_entity_poly.pdbx_strand_id
1 'polypeptide(L)'
;MYEHIKSRGMPDIAPRSSNAPIFKGSGVSSFLEIYEMITIKNTDQQKTLLFPYYCDRSINDSLIKTTPYESRDWDSFKTMLLKRFKSDLDDVSVSNIEVLALTGFKNDKFEEFMYNFEYMSDKLISKGMISTTYRTNLLLRSVPSDLIDRISHKIYTDEEEMIDY
;
A
#
# COMPACT_ATOMS: atom_id res chain seq x y z
N MET A 1 30.20 -38.69 -8.71
CA MET A 1 29.09 -38.42 -7.77
C MET A 1 29.26 -36.98 -7.33
N TYR A 2 28.57 -36.04 -7.98
CA TYR A 2 28.72 -34.62 -7.68
C TYR A 2 28.00 -34.31 -6.36
N GLU A 3 28.75 -33.89 -5.35
CA GLU A 3 28.16 -33.37 -4.12
C GLU A 3 27.41 -32.09 -4.43
N HIS A 4 26.10 -32.11 -4.18
CA HIS A 4 25.30 -30.90 -4.07
C HIS A 4 25.84 -30.06 -2.91
N ILE A 5 26.59 -29.01 -3.23
CA ILE A 5 26.85 -27.92 -2.30
C ILE A 5 25.48 -27.32 -1.97
N LYS A 6 24.92 -27.69 -0.81
CA LYS A 6 23.75 -27.02 -0.24
C LYS A 6 24.08 -25.54 -0.10
N SER A 7 23.50 -24.68 -0.92
CA SER A 7 23.58 -23.22 -0.81
C SER A 7 22.84 -22.79 0.47
N ARG A 8 23.49 -22.94 1.63
CA ARG A 8 22.89 -22.53 2.90
C ARG A 8 22.94 -21.01 3.00
N GLY A 9 21.79 -20.36 2.83
CA GLY A 9 21.57 -18.97 3.21
C GLY A 9 21.75 -17.91 2.11
N MET A 10 21.83 -18.30 0.83
CA MET A 10 21.82 -17.32 -0.26
C MET A 10 20.36 -16.97 -0.61
N PRO A 11 19.98 -15.68 -0.66
CA PRO A 11 18.65 -15.28 -1.11
C PRO A 11 18.47 -15.64 -2.59
N ASP A 12 17.22 -15.84 -3.02
CA ASP A 12 16.90 -16.20 -4.41
C ASP A 12 17.28 -15.08 -5.39
N ILE A 13 17.28 -13.83 -4.92
CA ILE A 13 17.81 -12.67 -5.64
C ILE A 13 18.86 -12.00 -4.77
N ALA A 14 20.13 -12.02 -5.20
CA ALA A 14 21.22 -11.41 -4.45
C ALA A 14 21.09 -9.88 -4.37
N PRO A 15 21.46 -9.24 -3.24
CA PRO A 15 21.49 -7.78 -3.14
C PRO A 15 22.37 -7.18 -4.24
N ARG A 16 21.99 -6.00 -4.76
CA ARG A 16 22.71 -5.27 -5.83
C ARG A 16 22.82 -5.99 -7.18
N SER A 17 22.15 -7.13 -7.35
CA SER A 17 21.89 -7.65 -8.69
C SER A 17 20.95 -6.69 -9.44
N SER A 18 20.96 -6.73 -10.79
CA SER A 18 20.16 -5.83 -11.62
C SER A 18 18.66 -5.87 -11.30
N ASN A 19 18.18 -6.99 -10.76
CA ASN A 19 16.77 -7.25 -10.46
C ASN A 19 16.47 -7.23 -8.95
N ALA A 20 17.44 -6.85 -8.12
CA ALA A 20 17.23 -6.77 -6.68
C ALA A 20 16.30 -5.60 -6.34
N PRO A 21 15.26 -5.80 -5.52
CA PRO A 21 14.47 -4.69 -5.02
C PRO A 21 15.34 -3.80 -4.12
N ILE A 22 15.17 -2.48 -4.21
CA ILE A 22 15.90 -1.52 -3.38
C ILE A 22 14.88 -0.67 -2.61
N PHE A 23 14.92 -0.77 -1.29
CA PHE A 23 14.11 0.05 -0.40
C PHE A 23 14.67 1.46 -0.28
N LYS A 24 13.84 2.45 -0.61
CA LYS A 24 14.20 3.88 -0.63
C LYS A 24 13.45 4.71 0.43
N GLY A 25 12.80 4.04 1.40
CA GLY A 25 12.16 4.71 2.54
C GLY A 25 10.65 4.93 2.40
N SER A 26 10.03 4.52 1.30
CA SER A 26 8.58 4.57 1.05
C SER A 26 8.06 3.20 0.60
N GLY A 27 6.78 2.90 0.86
CA GLY A 27 6.16 1.62 0.45
C GLY A 27 6.72 0.41 1.22
N VAL A 28 7.00 0.59 2.52
CA VAL A 28 7.65 -0.43 3.35
C VAL A 28 6.89 -1.75 3.40
N SER A 29 5.55 -1.72 3.38
CA SER A 29 4.73 -2.94 3.39
C SER A 29 4.95 -3.79 2.14
N SER A 30 4.80 -3.20 0.95
CA SER A 30 5.01 -3.90 -0.32
C SER A 30 6.46 -4.35 -0.49
N PHE A 31 7.42 -3.56 -0.01
CA PHE A 31 8.81 -3.96 -0.02
C PHE A 31 9.06 -5.19 0.87
N LEU A 32 8.50 -5.23 2.08
CA LEU A 32 8.63 -6.35 2.99
C LEU A 32 8.05 -7.64 2.42
N GLU A 33 6.91 -7.58 1.72
CA GLU A 33 6.32 -8.73 1.03
C GLU A 33 7.27 -9.33 -0.02
N ILE A 34 7.82 -8.47 -0.89
CA ILE A 34 8.79 -8.91 -1.91
C ILE A 34 10.06 -9.45 -1.24
N TYR A 35 10.54 -8.77 -0.19
CA TYR A 35 11.72 -9.17 0.55
C TYR A 35 11.58 -10.55 1.20
N GLU A 36 10.45 -10.82 1.87
CA GLU A 36 10.18 -12.12 2.46
C GLU A 36 10.09 -13.22 1.40
N MET A 37 9.55 -12.92 0.21
CA MET A 37 9.51 -13.87 -0.91
C MET A 37 10.92 -14.24 -1.39
N ILE A 38 11.79 -13.26 -1.64
CA ILE A 38 13.15 -13.53 -2.16
C ILE A 38 14.10 -14.10 -1.09
N THR A 39 13.73 -14.00 0.19
CA THR A 39 14.47 -14.53 1.34
C THR A 39 13.76 -15.69 2.03
N ILE A 40 12.82 -16.36 1.34
CA ILE A 40 11.99 -17.41 1.94
C ILE A 40 12.81 -18.59 2.49
N LYS A 41 14.00 -18.84 1.92
CA LYS A 41 14.94 -19.90 2.36
C LYS A 41 15.86 -19.46 3.49
N ASN A 42 15.85 -18.18 3.86
CA ASN A 42 16.68 -17.62 4.90
C ASN A 42 16.01 -17.72 6.27
N THR A 43 16.81 -17.93 7.31
CA THR A 43 16.31 -17.81 8.69
C THR A 43 16.03 -16.34 9.02
N ASP A 44 15.20 -16.10 10.02
CA ASP A 44 14.87 -14.74 10.47
C ASP A 44 16.09 -13.92 10.87
N GLN A 45 17.09 -14.57 11.46
CA GLN A 45 18.38 -13.96 11.76
C GLN A 45 19.13 -13.54 10.48
N GLN A 46 19.13 -14.39 9.45
CA GLN A 46 19.74 -14.08 8.16
C GLN A 46 18.97 -12.96 7.44
N LYS A 47 17.63 -13.00 7.46
CA LYS A 47 16.79 -11.93 6.92
C LYS A 47 17.11 -10.59 7.56
N THR A 48 17.26 -10.55 8.88
CA THR A 48 17.58 -9.32 9.59
C THR A 48 18.94 -8.76 9.14
N LEU A 49 19.96 -9.61 9.01
CA LEU A 49 21.31 -9.20 8.57
C LEU A 49 21.39 -8.82 7.08
N LEU A 50 20.57 -9.44 6.23
CA LEU A 50 20.55 -9.18 4.78
C LEU A 50 19.82 -7.88 4.43
N PHE A 51 18.83 -7.48 5.23
CA PHE A 51 17.94 -6.36 4.91
C PHE A 51 18.66 -5.05 4.55
N PRO A 52 19.71 -4.60 5.27
CA PRO A 52 20.38 -3.34 4.94
C PRO A 52 21.08 -3.34 3.57
N TYR A 53 21.38 -4.52 3.01
CA TYR A 53 21.95 -4.63 1.66
C TYR A 53 20.93 -4.40 0.54
N TYR A 54 19.63 -4.47 0.86
CA TYR A 54 18.54 -4.10 -0.05
C TYR A 54 17.99 -2.70 0.25
N CYS A 55 18.68 -1.90 1.05
CA CYS A 55 18.31 -0.52 1.33
C CYS A 55 19.21 0.46 0.58
N ASP A 56 18.69 1.66 0.32
CA ASP A 56 19.54 2.79 -0.01
C ASP A 56 20.50 3.11 1.15
N ARG A 57 21.69 3.63 0.83
CA ARG A 57 22.78 3.83 1.80
C ARG A 57 22.37 4.75 2.94
N SER A 58 21.57 5.78 2.65
CA SER A 58 21.04 6.75 3.61
C SER A 58 20.20 6.11 4.72
N ILE A 59 19.53 4.99 4.43
CA ILE A 59 18.64 4.27 5.36
C ILE A 59 19.44 3.28 6.20
N ASN A 60 20.35 2.54 5.56
CA ASN A 60 21.16 1.48 6.15
C ASN A 60 21.84 1.91 7.47
N ASP A 61 22.56 3.04 7.45
CA ASP A 61 23.37 3.51 8.59
C ASP A 61 22.54 3.72 9.88
N SER A 62 21.23 3.96 9.71
CA SER A 62 20.29 4.17 10.81
C SER A 62 19.58 2.90 11.28
N LEU A 63 19.53 1.86 10.45
CA LEU A 63 18.89 0.58 10.74
C LEU A 63 19.81 -0.34 11.54
N ILE A 64 21.10 -0.36 11.19
CA ILE A 64 22.08 -1.26 11.83
C ILE A 64 22.36 -0.93 13.30
N LYS A 65 21.93 0.24 13.77
CA LYS A 65 22.09 0.73 15.15
C LYS A 65 20.82 0.51 16.00
N THR A 66 19.87 -0.29 15.52
CA THR A 66 18.62 -0.54 16.23
C THR A 66 18.68 -1.83 17.02
N THR A 67 18.06 -1.86 18.20
CA THR A 67 18.01 -3.07 19.05
C THR A 67 17.48 -4.30 18.31
N PRO A 68 16.39 -4.23 17.50
CA PRO A 68 15.90 -5.40 16.78
C PRO A 68 16.87 -5.93 15.72
N TYR A 69 17.69 -5.06 15.12
CA TYR A 69 18.74 -5.48 14.20
C TYR A 69 19.88 -6.20 14.94
N GLU A 70 20.34 -5.62 16.05
CA GLU A 70 21.41 -6.18 16.89
C GLU A 70 21.01 -7.53 17.49
N SER A 71 19.77 -7.67 17.96
CA SER A 71 19.22 -8.92 18.49
C SER A 71 18.86 -9.95 17.41
N ARG A 72 18.90 -9.54 16.13
CA ARG A 72 18.53 -10.38 14.96
C ARG A 72 17.11 -10.93 15.04
N ASP A 73 16.22 -10.15 15.63
CA ASP A 73 14.81 -10.46 15.80
C ASP A 73 14.03 -9.90 14.62
N TRP A 74 13.69 -10.76 13.66
CA TRP A 74 13.02 -10.36 12.42
C TRP A 74 11.63 -9.77 12.66
N ASP A 75 10.87 -10.31 13.61
CA ASP A 75 9.50 -9.84 13.85
C ASP A 75 9.53 -8.46 14.50
N SER A 76 10.36 -8.27 15.53
CA SER A 76 10.57 -6.94 16.13
C SER A 76 11.14 -5.95 15.11
N PHE A 77 12.03 -6.41 14.23
CA PHE A 77 12.63 -5.57 13.18
C PHE A 77 11.58 -5.15 12.14
N LYS A 78 10.70 -6.06 11.68
CA LYS A 78 9.55 -5.75 10.80
C LYS A 78 8.61 -4.73 11.43
N THR A 79 8.20 -4.94 12.68
CA THR A 79 7.32 -4.00 13.38
C THR A 79 7.95 -2.61 13.47
N MET A 80 9.25 -2.54 13.75
CA MET A 80 9.99 -1.28 13.80
C MET A 80 10.10 -0.62 12.42
N LEU A 81 10.38 -1.37 11.35
CA LEU A 81 10.41 -0.87 9.98
C LEU A 81 9.06 -0.30 9.55
N LEU A 82 7.97 -1.05 9.79
CA LEU A 82 6.61 -0.60 9.54
C LEU A 82 6.33 0.69 10.32
N LYS A 83 6.61 0.74 11.62
CA LYS A 83 6.37 1.96 12.41
C LYS A 83 7.20 3.16 11.93
N ARG A 84 8.44 2.93 11.51
CA ARG A 84 9.41 3.98 11.17
C ARG A 84 9.22 4.55 9.76
N PHE A 85 8.83 3.71 8.80
CA PHE A 85 8.75 4.07 7.38
C PHE A 85 7.34 3.98 6.80
N LYS A 86 6.33 3.67 7.62
CA LYS A 86 4.94 3.88 7.23
C LYS A 86 4.78 5.37 6.96
N SER A 87 4.59 5.72 5.69
CA SER A 87 4.32 7.09 5.29
C SER A 87 2.83 7.38 5.46
N ASP A 88 2.48 8.66 5.64
CA ASP A 88 1.07 9.08 5.57
C ASP A 88 0.47 8.80 4.18
N LEU A 89 1.29 8.66 3.13
CA LEU A 89 0.84 8.21 1.80
C LEU A 89 0.40 6.73 1.79
N ASP A 90 0.93 5.90 2.71
CA ASP A 90 0.48 4.51 2.89
C ASP A 90 -0.81 4.44 3.73
N ASP A 91 -1.13 5.49 4.48
CA ASP A 91 -2.40 5.65 5.19
C ASP A 91 -3.36 6.50 4.36
N VAL A 92 -4.16 5.82 3.54
CA VAL A 92 -5.39 6.41 3.00
C VAL A 92 -6.14 7.08 4.16
N SER A 93 -6.29 8.40 4.07
CA SER A 93 -7.03 9.23 5.01
C SER A 93 -8.38 9.65 4.43
N VAL A 94 -9.29 10.11 5.30
CA VAL A 94 -10.59 10.66 4.87
C VAL A 94 -10.39 11.83 3.90
N SER A 95 -9.42 12.71 4.15
CA SER A 95 -9.14 13.83 3.26
C SER A 95 -8.66 13.41 1.87
N ASN A 96 -7.93 12.28 1.74
CA ASN A 96 -7.50 11.80 0.43
C ASN A 96 -8.69 11.38 -0.44
N ILE A 97 -9.64 10.63 0.14
CA ILE A 97 -10.83 10.20 -0.60
C ILE A 97 -11.79 11.36 -0.87
N GLU A 98 -11.88 12.34 0.03
CA GLU A 98 -12.64 13.57 -0.22
C GLU A 98 -12.07 14.37 -1.39
N VAL A 99 -10.74 14.51 -1.49
CA VAL A 99 -10.09 15.18 -2.63
C VAL A 99 -10.31 14.40 -3.92
N LEU A 100 -10.20 13.06 -3.89
CA LEU A 100 -10.50 12.22 -5.05
C LEU A 100 -11.95 12.40 -5.51
N ALA A 101 -12.90 12.37 -4.58
CA ALA A 101 -14.32 12.57 -4.86
C ALA A 101 -14.61 13.98 -5.40
N LEU A 102 -14.00 15.02 -4.82
CA LEU A 102 -14.16 16.40 -5.28
C LEU A 102 -13.57 16.63 -6.68
N THR A 103 -12.45 15.97 -6.99
CA THR A 103 -11.82 16.07 -8.31
C THR A 103 -12.65 15.35 -9.36
N GLY A 104 -13.34 14.27 -8.95
CA GLY A 104 -14.16 13.45 -9.83
C GLY A 104 -13.34 12.74 -10.90
N PHE A 105 -14.02 12.30 -11.96
CA PHE A 105 -13.39 11.67 -13.12
C PHE A 105 -13.79 12.39 -14.41
N LYS A 106 -12.98 12.25 -15.46
CA LYS A 106 -13.39 12.56 -16.82
C LYS A 106 -13.91 11.29 -17.50
N ASN A 107 -14.69 11.43 -18.56
CA ASN A 107 -15.34 10.30 -19.26
C ASN A 107 -14.38 9.18 -19.66
N ASP A 108 -13.10 9.49 -19.91
CA ASP A 108 -12.04 8.55 -20.31
C ASP A 108 -11.22 7.97 -19.14
N LYS A 109 -11.47 8.42 -17.90
CA LYS A 109 -10.74 8.02 -16.68
C LYS A 109 -11.61 7.40 -15.60
N PHE A 110 -12.83 6.99 -15.94
CA PHE A 110 -13.77 6.39 -14.99
C PHE A 110 -13.20 5.15 -14.30
N GLU A 111 -12.58 4.24 -15.05
CA GLU A 111 -12.02 3.00 -14.49
C GLU A 111 -10.88 3.27 -13.50
N GLU A 112 -9.95 4.16 -13.87
CA GLU A 112 -8.85 4.58 -12.99
C GLU A 112 -9.37 5.22 -11.71
N PHE A 113 -10.40 6.07 -11.82
CA PHE A 113 -11.07 6.65 -10.66
C PHE A 113 -11.69 5.57 -9.77
N MET A 114 -12.45 4.63 -10.34
CA MET A 114 -13.14 3.58 -9.58
C MET A 114 -12.14 2.69 -8.84
N TYR A 115 -11.04 2.28 -9.48
CA TYR A 115 -10.01 1.48 -8.81
C TYR A 115 -9.42 2.19 -7.59
N ASN A 116 -9.10 3.48 -7.73
CA ASN A 116 -8.56 4.27 -6.63
C ASN A 116 -9.62 4.51 -5.53
N PHE A 117 -10.86 4.80 -5.92
CA PHE A 117 -11.96 5.07 -5.01
C PHE A 117 -12.33 3.83 -4.19
N GLU A 118 -12.44 2.66 -4.83
CA GLU A 118 -12.70 1.38 -4.15
C GLU A 118 -11.58 1.03 -3.18
N TYR A 119 -10.32 1.07 -3.63
CA TYR A 119 -9.16 0.81 -2.78
C TYR A 119 -9.17 1.70 -1.52
N MET A 120 -9.39 3.01 -1.71
CA MET A 120 -9.39 3.97 -0.60
C MET A 120 -10.58 3.77 0.34
N SER A 121 -11.80 3.63 -0.22
CA SER A 121 -13.02 3.50 0.58
C SER A 121 -13.06 2.19 1.37
N ASP A 122 -12.66 1.06 0.78
CA ASP A 122 -12.60 -0.24 1.47
C ASP A 122 -11.58 -0.21 2.62
N LYS A 123 -10.43 0.42 2.40
CA LYS A 123 -9.40 0.59 3.43
C LYS A 123 -9.85 1.51 4.58
N LEU A 124 -10.65 2.54 4.30
CA LEU A 124 -11.20 3.41 5.34
C LEU A 124 -12.37 2.76 6.09
N ILE A 125 -13.24 2.01 5.40
CA ILE A 125 -14.35 1.26 6.01
C ILE A 125 -13.80 0.17 6.94
N SER A 126 -12.82 -0.61 6.49
CA SER A 126 -12.21 -1.66 7.32
C SER A 126 -11.54 -1.13 8.59
N LYS A 127 -11.09 0.14 8.57
CA LYS A 127 -10.56 0.86 9.74
C LYS A 127 -11.65 1.55 10.59
N GLY A 128 -12.91 1.50 10.18
CA GLY A 128 -14.01 2.21 10.83
C GLY A 128 -13.99 3.73 10.68
N MET A 129 -13.22 4.26 9.72
CA MET A 129 -13.02 5.71 9.53
C MET A 129 -14.16 6.36 8.73
N ILE A 130 -14.84 5.61 7.87
CA ILE A 130 -16.03 6.05 7.14
C ILE A 130 -17.09 4.95 7.12
N SER A 131 -18.36 5.33 6.97
CA SER A 131 -19.48 4.40 6.78
C SER A 131 -19.72 4.11 5.29
N THR A 132 -20.45 3.03 5.01
CA THR A 132 -20.94 2.72 3.65
C THR A 132 -21.80 3.87 3.08
N THR A 133 -22.64 4.49 3.91
CA THR A 133 -23.44 5.66 3.52
C THR A 133 -22.57 6.84 3.11
N TYR A 134 -21.49 7.10 3.85
CA TYR A 134 -20.55 8.18 3.50
C TYR A 134 -19.78 7.86 2.21
N ARG A 135 -19.40 6.59 1.98
CA ARG A 135 -18.85 6.13 0.68
C ARG A 135 -19.82 6.42 -0.47
N THR A 136 -21.10 6.07 -0.34
CA THR A 136 -22.09 6.33 -1.40
C THR A 136 -22.19 7.82 -1.72
N ASN A 137 -22.24 8.68 -0.69
CA ASN A 137 -22.26 10.13 -0.87
C ASN A 137 -21.01 10.67 -1.58
N LEU A 138 -19.82 10.17 -1.25
CA LEU A 138 -18.59 10.55 -1.94
C LEU A 138 -18.59 10.12 -3.40
N LEU A 139 -19.11 8.92 -3.72
CA LEU A 139 -19.20 8.45 -5.09
C LEU A 139 -20.14 9.34 -5.91
N LEU A 140 -21.33 9.65 -5.40
CA LEU A 140 -22.28 10.53 -6.09
C LEU A 140 -21.69 11.92 -6.36
N ARG A 141 -20.96 12.48 -5.39
CA ARG A 141 -20.28 13.79 -5.54
C ARG A 141 -19.17 13.80 -6.58
N SER A 142 -18.64 12.62 -6.93
CA SER A 142 -17.55 12.48 -7.91
C SER A 142 -18.01 12.37 -9.35
N VAL A 143 -19.30 12.15 -9.58
CA VAL A 143 -19.87 12.03 -10.91
C VAL A 143 -19.91 13.41 -11.57
N PRO A 144 -19.36 13.56 -12.78
CA PRO A 144 -19.45 14.79 -13.56
C PRO A 144 -20.89 15.31 -13.72
N SER A 145 -21.08 16.63 -13.60
CA SER A 145 -22.42 17.24 -13.65
C SER A 145 -23.15 16.94 -14.96
N ASP A 146 -22.44 16.88 -16.09
CA ASP A 146 -23.00 16.52 -17.40
C ASP A 146 -23.53 15.08 -17.47
N LEU A 147 -22.93 14.16 -16.71
CA LEU A 147 -23.46 12.80 -16.56
C LEU A 147 -24.67 12.78 -15.63
N ILE A 148 -24.61 13.50 -14.50
CA ILE A 148 -25.74 13.66 -13.57
C ILE A 148 -26.95 14.23 -14.30
N ASP A 149 -26.80 15.29 -15.09
CA ASP A 149 -27.88 15.92 -15.84
C ASP A 149 -28.56 14.93 -16.80
N ARG A 150 -27.78 14.02 -17.39
CA ARG A 150 -28.27 12.99 -18.32
C ARG A 150 -28.97 11.83 -17.64
N ILE A 151 -28.66 11.55 -16.38
CA ILE A 151 -29.23 10.42 -15.62
C ILE A 151 -30.15 10.88 -14.49
N SER A 152 -30.33 12.19 -14.32
CA SER A 152 -31.14 12.82 -13.26
C SER A 152 -32.55 12.24 -13.20
N HIS A 153 -33.21 12.08 -14.35
CA HIS A 153 -34.52 11.42 -14.47
C HIS A 153 -34.57 9.94 -14.04
N LYS A 154 -33.42 9.32 -13.78
CA LYS A 154 -33.29 7.95 -13.25
C LYS A 154 -32.83 7.90 -11.80
N ILE A 155 -32.39 9.03 -11.25
CA ILE A 155 -31.83 9.14 -9.89
C ILE A 155 -32.77 9.94 -8.97
N TYR A 156 -33.51 10.89 -9.53
CA TYR A 156 -34.51 11.70 -8.85
C TYR A 156 -35.91 11.29 -9.30
N THR A 157 -36.87 11.29 -8.38
CA THR A 157 -38.29 11.28 -8.75
C THR A 157 -38.68 12.64 -9.33
N ASP A 158 -39.84 12.74 -9.99
CA ASP A 158 -40.36 13.99 -10.58
C ASP A 158 -40.49 15.15 -9.56
N GLU A 159 -40.32 14.87 -8.26
CA GLU A 159 -40.39 15.82 -7.15
C GLU A 159 -39.00 16.28 -6.65
N GLU A 160 -37.91 16.04 -7.40
CA GLU A 160 -36.52 16.41 -7.06
C GLU A 160 -35.97 15.75 -5.77
N GLU A 161 -36.66 14.77 -5.21
CA GLU A 161 -36.15 13.95 -4.11
C GLU A 161 -35.20 12.88 -4.64
N MET A 162 -34.04 12.69 -3.98
CA MET A 162 -33.17 11.54 -4.26
C MET A 162 -33.94 10.25 -3.97
N ILE A 163 -33.89 9.29 -4.89
CA ILE A 163 -34.44 7.95 -4.64
C ILE A 163 -33.64 7.32 -3.50
N ASP A 164 -34.24 7.30 -2.30
CA ASP A 164 -33.72 6.56 -1.14
C ASP A 164 -33.80 5.05 -1.44
N TYR A 165 -32.67 4.36 -1.25
CA TYR A 165 -32.57 2.89 -1.32
C TYR A 165 -32.53 2.27 0.08
#